data_AF-A0A823GNS5-F1
#
_entry.id   AF-A0A823GNS5-F1
#
_cell.length_a   1.000
_cell.length_b   1.000
_cell.length_c   1.000
_cell.angle_alpha   90.00
_cell.angle_beta   90.00
_cell.angle_gamma   90.00
#
_symmetry.space_group_name_H-M   'P 1'
#
loop_
_entity.id
_entity.type
_entity.pdbx_description
1 polymer ?
#
loop_
_entity_poly.entity_id
_entity_poly.type
_entity_poly.pdbx_seq_one_letter_code
_entity_poly.pdbx_strand_id
1 'polypeptide(L)'
;MKLNGNIKVKKIDKDTGKPLPNAKLKFEYDNQTKEMVTDSNGLAQINDITQGTTVTISEVTAPDGFFNQGELKKVIVEPNKTIDVTLDNKPQKGQLSLIKKGKVPVGLEKKETEYGDLYVSEIKLHLKQLDSCIIIQESFFTIPYF
;
A
#
# COMPACT_ATOMS: atom_id res chain seq x y z
N MET A 1 -5.85 -42.69 -12.59
CA MET A 1 -5.81 -41.26 -13.00
C MET A 1 -5.12 -40.48 -11.89
N LYS A 2 -4.16 -39.62 -12.21
CA LYS A 2 -3.73 -38.60 -11.25
C LYS A 2 -4.79 -37.51 -11.25
N LEU A 3 -5.35 -37.22 -10.08
CA LEU A 3 -6.26 -36.10 -9.90
C LEU A 3 -5.43 -34.90 -9.47
N ASN A 4 -5.55 -33.82 -10.21
CA ASN A 4 -4.84 -32.58 -9.95
C ASN A 4 -5.84 -31.47 -9.63
N GLY A 5 -5.37 -30.43 -8.95
CA GLY A 5 -6.12 -29.20 -8.70
C GLY A 5 -5.25 -27.97 -8.89
N ASN A 6 -5.88 -26.81 -8.74
CA ASN A 6 -5.27 -25.51 -8.97
C ASN A 6 -5.45 -24.63 -7.73
N ILE A 7 -4.57 -23.65 -7.56
CA ILE A 7 -4.70 -22.62 -6.53
C ILE A 7 -4.58 -21.26 -7.20
N LYS A 8 -5.59 -20.42 -6.97
CA LYS A 8 -5.61 -19.02 -7.40
C LYS A 8 -5.55 -18.13 -6.18
N VAL A 9 -4.57 -17.24 -6.15
CA VAL A 9 -4.40 -16.24 -5.09
C VAL A 9 -4.83 -14.88 -5.62
N LYS A 10 -5.65 -14.18 -4.85
CA LYS A 10 -6.06 -12.80 -5.09
C LYS A 10 -5.50 -11.90 -4.00
N LYS A 11 -4.67 -10.94 -4.39
CA LYS A 11 -4.17 -9.88 -3.52
C LYS A 11 -5.08 -8.67 -3.57
N ILE A 12 -5.48 -8.20 -2.40
CA ILE A 12 -6.36 -7.03 -2.29
C ILE A 12 -5.86 -6.02 -1.26
N ASP A 13 -6.30 -4.78 -1.42
CA ASP A 13 -6.26 -3.76 -0.38
C ASP A 13 -7.30 -4.12 0.69
N LYS A 14 -6.88 -4.19 1.96
CA LYS A 14 -7.76 -4.49 3.08
C LYS A 14 -8.85 -3.43 3.28
N ASP A 15 -8.53 -2.16 3.03
CA ASP A 15 -9.41 -1.03 3.30
C ASP A 15 -10.42 -0.84 2.14
N THR A 16 -9.97 -1.00 0.89
CA THR A 16 -10.80 -0.71 -0.30
C THR A 16 -11.30 -1.94 -1.06
N GLY A 17 -10.75 -3.13 -0.81
CA GLY A 17 -11.04 -4.36 -1.55
C GLY A 17 -10.53 -4.38 -3.00
N LYS A 18 -9.81 -3.32 -3.43
CA LYS A 18 -9.26 -3.22 -4.79
C LYS A 18 -8.12 -4.23 -5.00
N PRO A 19 -7.94 -4.74 -6.23
CA PRO A 19 -6.85 -5.64 -6.54
C PRO A 19 -5.49 -4.95 -6.39
N LEU A 20 -4.48 -5.70 -5.93
CA LEU A 20 -3.12 -5.20 -5.78
C LEU A 20 -2.13 -5.91 -6.72
N PRO A 21 -1.67 -5.24 -7.79
CA PRO A 21 -0.66 -5.77 -8.67
C PRO A 21 0.74 -5.72 -8.05
N ASN A 22 1.69 -6.41 -8.68
CA ASN A 22 3.12 -6.36 -8.36
C ASN A 22 3.51 -6.87 -6.97
N ALA A 23 2.64 -7.61 -6.27
CA ALA A 23 3.01 -8.32 -5.04
C ALA A 23 3.82 -9.57 -5.39
N LYS A 24 4.96 -9.79 -4.71
CA LYS A 24 5.75 -11.03 -4.88
C LYS A 24 5.29 -12.07 -3.86
N LEU A 25 4.74 -13.17 -4.36
CA LEU A 25 4.26 -14.29 -3.59
C LEU A 25 5.16 -15.51 -3.79
N LYS A 26 5.30 -16.31 -2.73
CA LYS A 26 6.05 -17.55 -2.71
C LYS A 26 5.11 -18.72 -2.37
N PHE A 27 5.17 -19.74 -3.20
CA PHE A 27 4.43 -21.00 -3.07
C PHE A 27 5.42 -22.12 -2.78
N GLU A 28 5.21 -22.85 -1.69
CA GLU A 28 6.02 -24.00 -1.27
C GLU A 28 5.15 -25.25 -1.20
N TYR A 29 5.51 -26.27 -1.97
CA TYR A 29 4.77 -27.54 -2.04
C TYR A 29 5.67 -28.66 -2.59
N ASP A 30 5.51 -29.90 -2.13
CA ASP A 30 6.27 -31.07 -2.63
C ASP A 30 7.81 -30.84 -2.74
N ASN A 31 8.41 -30.15 -1.77
CA ASN A 31 9.81 -29.71 -1.76
C ASN A 31 10.22 -28.78 -2.93
N GLN A 32 9.24 -28.20 -3.61
CA GLN A 32 9.40 -27.17 -4.63
C GLN A 32 9.09 -25.80 -4.04
N THR A 33 9.78 -24.79 -4.55
CA THR A 33 9.51 -23.39 -4.27
C THR A 33 9.29 -22.66 -5.59
N LYS A 34 8.18 -21.93 -5.68
CA LYS A 34 7.84 -21.12 -6.84
C LYS A 34 7.49 -19.70 -6.41
N GLU A 35 8.17 -18.72 -6.99
CA GLU A 35 7.85 -17.30 -6.78
C GLU A 35 7.10 -16.75 -7.98
N MET A 36 6.08 -15.94 -7.73
CA MET A 36 5.25 -15.30 -8.75
C MET A 36 4.90 -13.89 -8.32
N VAL A 37 4.69 -13.03 -9.32
CA VAL A 37 4.25 -11.66 -9.12
C VAL A 37 2.78 -11.56 -9.49
N THR A 38 1.97 -10.86 -8.70
CA THR A 38 0.56 -10.65 -9.02
C THR A 38 0.38 -9.76 -10.25
N ASP A 39 -0.57 -10.12 -11.11
CA ASP A 39 -0.90 -9.38 -12.32
C ASP A 39 -1.68 -8.08 -12.04
N SER A 40 -2.09 -7.38 -13.10
CA SER A 40 -2.89 -6.14 -13.02
C SER A 40 -4.22 -6.28 -12.28
N ASN A 41 -4.75 -7.51 -12.17
CA ASN A 41 -5.97 -7.83 -11.44
C ASN A 41 -5.67 -8.35 -10.02
N GLY A 42 -4.41 -8.28 -9.58
CA GLY A 42 -3.96 -8.78 -8.29
C GLY A 42 -3.97 -10.29 -8.19
N LEU A 43 -3.90 -11.01 -9.31
CA LEU A 43 -4.00 -12.47 -9.34
C LEU A 43 -2.63 -13.14 -9.55
N ALA A 44 -2.44 -14.28 -8.88
CA ALA A 44 -1.35 -15.22 -9.13
C ALA A 44 -1.92 -16.66 -9.05
N GLN A 45 -1.53 -17.54 -9.96
CA GLN A 45 -2.11 -18.88 -10.05
C GLN A 45 -1.06 -19.96 -10.30
N ILE A 46 -1.18 -21.07 -9.58
CA ILE A 46 -0.46 -22.32 -9.84
C ILE A 46 -1.46 -23.41 -10.22
N ASN A 47 -1.08 -24.23 -11.20
CA ASN A 47 -1.95 -25.25 -11.81
C ASN A 47 -1.31 -26.62 -11.69
N ASP A 48 -2.13 -27.64 -11.93
CA ASP A 48 -1.69 -29.03 -12.09
C ASP A 48 -0.95 -29.60 -10.88
N ILE A 49 -1.36 -29.18 -9.67
CA ILE A 49 -0.81 -29.69 -8.42
C ILE A 49 -1.55 -30.98 -8.03
N THR A 50 -0.80 -31.99 -7.58
CA THR A 50 -1.39 -33.27 -7.16
C THR A 50 -2.41 -33.05 -6.03
N GLN A 51 -3.57 -33.71 -6.09
CA GLN A 51 -4.53 -33.68 -4.99
C GLN A 51 -3.89 -34.10 -3.66
N GLY A 52 -4.34 -33.50 -2.55
CA GLY A 52 -3.80 -33.79 -1.22
C GLY A 52 -2.44 -33.14 -0.91
N THR A 53 -1.76 -32.57 -1.90
CA THR A 53 -0.56 -31.75 -1.66
C THR A 53 -0.95 -30.53 -0.82
N THR A 54 -0.18 -30.28 0.25
CA THR A 54 -0.30 -29.06 1.05
C THR A 54 0.60 -27.99 0.43
N VAL A 55 -0.01 -26.89 0.01
CA VAL A 55 0.69 -25.71 -0.50
C VAL A 55 0.72 -24.63 0.56
N THR A 56 1.93 -24.16 0.87
CA THR A 56 2.15 -22.99 1.73
C THR A 56 2.36 -21.76 0.86
N ILE A 57 1.62 -20.69 1.13
CA ILE A 57 1.60 -19.45 0.38
C ILE A 57 2.02 -18.34 1.33
N SER A 58 3.06 -17.60 0.96
CA SER A 58 3.57 -16.46 1.75
C SER A 58 3.85 -15.26 0.86
N GLU A 59 3.73 -14.05 1.43
CA GLU A 59 4.13 -12.82 0.75
C GLU A 59 5.60 -12.51 1.02
N VAL A 60 6.42 -12.45 -0.04
CA VAL A 60 7.84 -12.09 0.03
C VAL A 60 8.01 -10.57 0.01
N THR A 61 7.25 -9.90 -0.86
CA THR A 61 7.33 -8.45 -1.04
C THR A 61 5.94 -7.89 -1.28
N ALA A 62 5.53 -6.96 -0.42
CA ALA A 62 4.29 -6.22 -0.61
C ALA A 62 4.40 -5.26 -1.80
N PRO A 63 3.28 -4.94 -2.46
CA PRO A 63 3.20 -3.85 -3.44
C PRO A 63 3.64 -2.51 -2.84
N ASP A 64 4.07 -1.60 -3.71
CA ASP A 64 4.46 -0.24 -3.32
C ASP A 64 3.33 0.48 -2.59
N GLY A 65 3.67 1.12 -1.46
CA GLY A 65 2.71 1.81 -0.60
C GLY A 65 1.88 0.88 0.30
N PHE A 66 2.18 -0.42 0.36
CA PHE A 66 1.51 -1.39 1.24
C PHE A 66 2.48 -2.04 2.23
N PHE A 67 1.96 -2.35 3.42
CA PHE A 67 2.74 -3.01 4.47
C PHE A 67 2.61 -4.53 4.35
N ASN A 68 3.75 -5.23 4.22
CA ASN A 68 3.80 -6.69 4.28
C ASN A 68 3.55 -7.15 5.73
N GLN A 69 2.43 -7.84 5.96
CA GLN A 69 2.04 -8.33 7.28
C GLN A 69 2.73 -9.66 7.66
N GLY A 70 3.46 -10.29 6.75
CA GLY A 70 4.05 -11.61 6.93
C GLY A 70 3.00 -12.73 6.97
N GLU A 71 1.85 -12.53 6.32
CA GLU A 71 0.77 -13.52 6.32
C GLU A 71 1.19 -14.80 5.58
N LEU A 72 0.87 -15.95 6.18
CA LEU A 72 1.14 -17.27 5.63
C LEU A 72 -0.15 -18.08 5.61
N LYS A 73 -0.52 -18.62 4.45
CA LYS A 73 -1.69 -19.49 4.29
C LYS A 73 -1.26 -20.89 3.84
N LYS A 74 -1.90 -21.91 4.42
CA LYS A 74 -1.73 -23.30 4.02
C LYS A 74 -3.04 -23.80 3.44
N VAL A 75 -2.96 -24.44 2.28
CA VAL A 75 -4.12 -24.94 1.54
C VAL A 75 -3.83 -26.35 1.07
N ILE A 76 -4.82 -27.24 1.20
CA ILE A 76 -4.73 -28.62 0.69
C ILE A 76 -5.45 -28.66 -0.65
N VAL A 77 -4.76 -29.17 -1.68
CA VAL A 77 -5.32 -29.21 -3.04
C VAL A 77 -6.44 -30.24 -3.15
N GLU A 78 -7.59 -29.79 -3.65
CA GLU A 78 -8.75 -30.64 -3.94
C GLU A 78 -8.73 -31.13 -5.39
N PRO A 79 -9.19 -32.37 -5.67
CA PRO A 79 -9.21 -32.93 -7.01
C PRO A 79 -10.14 -32.17 -7.95
N ASN A 80 -9.64 -31.87 -9.16
CA ASN A 80 -10.35 -31.20 -10.25
C ASN A 80 -10.99 -29.85 -9.87
N LYS A 81 -10.45 -29.18 -8.85
CA LYS A 81 -10.96 -27.89 -8.37
C LYS A 81 -9.89 -26.82 -8.37
N THR A 82 -10.34 -25.58 -8.43
CA THR A 82 -9.50 -24.41 -8.19
C THR A 82 -9.86 -23.85 -6.83
N ILE A 83 -8.87 -23.73 -5.95
CA ILE A 83 -9.07 -23.13 -4.63
C ILE A 83 -8.68 -21.66 -4.71
N ASP A 84 -9.63 -20.78 -4.38
CA ASP A 84 -9.40 -19.35 -4.30
C ASP A 84 -8.91 -18.95 -2.91
N VAL A 85 -7.79 -18.27 -2.86
CA VAL A 85 -7.16 -17.76 -1.63
C VAL A 85 -7.06 -16.25 -1.74
N THR A 86 -7.55 -15.53 -0.72
CA THR A 86 -7.40 -14.07 -0.67
C THR A 86 -6.32 -13.69 0.33
N LEU A 87 -5.41 -12.79 -0.05
CA LEU A 87 -4.41 -12.18 0.83
C LEU A 87 -4.60 -10.66 0.81
N ASP A 88 -4.75 -10.03 1.96
CA ASP A 88 -4.99 -8.59 2.06
C ASP A 88 -3.79 -7.85 2.65
N ASN A 89 -3.50 -6.63 2.18
CA ASN A 89 -2.50 -5.75 2.79
C ASN A 89 -3.13 -4.43 3.17
N LYS A 90 -2.61 -3.83 4.25
CA LYS A 90 -2.96 -2.47 4.63
C LYS A 90 -2.05 -1.46 3.91
N PRO A 91 -2.59 -0.32 3.45
CA PRO A 91 -1.77 0.75 2.93
C PRO A 91 -0.86 1.30 4.04
N GLN A 92 0.38 1.62 3.69
CA GLN A 92 1.31 2.31 4.57
C GLN A 92 0.79 3.73 4.79
N LYS A 93 0.63 4.11 6.06
CA LYS A 93 0.22 5.47 6.45
C LYS A 93 1.41 6.14 7.12
N GLY A 94 1.84 7.28 6.58
CA GLY A 94 2.80 8.17 7.22
C GLY A 94 2.08 9.33 7.91
N GLN A 95 2.61 9.80 9.04
CA GLN A 95 2.14 11.02 9.69
C GLN A 95 3.22 12.11 9.53
N LEU A 96 2.85 13.22 8.90
CA LEU A 96 3.70 14.41 8.79
C LEU A 96 3.13 15.51 9.70
N SER A 97 3.89 15.91 10.72
CA SER A 97 3.54 17.03 11.60
C SER A 97 4.52 18.17 11.38
N LEU A 98 4.05 19.27 10.80
CA LEU A 98 4.85 20.48 10.59
C LEU A 98 4.56 21.49 11.71
N ILE A 99 5.57 21.85 12.49
CA ILE A 99 5.46 22.93 13.48
C ILE A 99 6.51 23.98 13.16
N LYS A 100 6.08 25.14 12.65
CA LYS A 100 6.96 26.29 12.41
C LYS A 100 7.04 27.13 13.69
N LYS A 101 8.17 27.06 14.41
CA LYS A 101 8.47 27.96 15.53
C LYS A 101 9.46 29.04 15.10
N GLY A 102 9.12 30.30 15.36
CA GLY A 102 9.97 31.46 15.17
C GLY A 102 9.39 32.64 15.96
N LYS A 103 10.26 33.49 16.52
CA LYS A 103 9.84 34.66 17.32
C LYS A 103 9.36 35.82 16.43
N VAL A 104 9.81 35.86 15.18
CA VAL A 104 9.42 36.81 14.12
C VAL A 104 9.60 36.10 12.77
N PRO A 105 8.66 36.18 11.81
CA PRO A 105 8.85 35.60 10.48
C PRO A 105 9.83 36.45 9.67
N VAL A 106 10.77 35.81 8.98
CA VAL A 106 11.79 36.49 8.16
C VAL A 106 11.37 36.33 6.69
N GLY A 107 11.18 37.45 5.97
CA GLY A 107 10.79 37.45 4.54
C GLY A 107 9.29 37.48 4.27
N LEU A 108 8.51 38.25 5.05
CA LEU A 108 7.09 38.48 4.79
C LEU A 108 6.90 39.60 3.77
N GLU A 109 6.00 39.41 2.82
CA GLU A 109 5.49 40.53 2.03
C GLU A 109 4.44 41.28 2.88
N LYS A 110 4.64 42.59 3.02
CA LYS A 110 3.75 43.50 3.74
C LYS A 110 2.68 44.00 2.77
N LYS A 111 1.41 43.80 3.10
CA LYS A 111 0.28 44.39 2.37
C LYS A 111 -0.50 45.31 3.30
N GLU A 112 -0.57 46.60 2.97
CA GLU A 112 -1.41 47.55 3.70
C GLU A 112 -2.89 47.33 3.36
N THR A 113 -3.73 47.28 4.39
CA THR A 113 -5.17 47.16 4.29
C THR A 113 -5.85 48.24 5.13
N GLU A 114 -7.14 48.47 4.93
CA GLU A 114 -7.94 49.41 5.73
C GLU A 114 -8.04 49.03 7.22
N TYR A 115 -7.63 47.81 7.59
CA TYR A 115 -7.56 47.30 8.96
C TYR A 115 -6.13 47.20 9.51
N GLY A 116 -5.12 47.68 8.77
CA GLY A 116 -3.71 47.64 9.16
C GLY A 116 -2.83 46.74 8.28
N ASP A 117 -1.59 46.51 8.75
CA ASP A 117 -0.56 45.79 8.00
C ASP A 117 -0.80 44.27 8.01
N LEU A 118 -1.07 43.70 6.84
CA LEU A 118 -1.15 42.24 6.68
C LEU A 118 0.21 41.69 6.28
N TYR A 119 0.74 40.75 7.05
CA TYR A 119 1.97 40.03 6.72
C TYR A 119 1.65 38.66 6.13
N VAL A 120 2.04 38.42 4.88
CA VAL A 120 1.79 37.17 4.18
C VAL A 120 3.10 36.40 4.02
N SER A 121 3.11 35.11 4.39
CA SER A 121 4.20 34.18 4.08
C SER A 121 3.71 33.07 3.16
N GLU A 122 4.39 32.86 2.03
CA GLU A 122 4.25 31.63 1.25
C GLU A 122 5.21 30.56 1.79
N ILE A 123 4.68 29.46 2.32
CA ILE A 123 5.50 28.29 2.65
C ILE A 123 5.54 27.39 1.41
N LYS A 124 6.61 27.47 0.62
CA LYS A 124 6.84 26.56 -0.52
C LYS A 124 7.44 25.25 -0.02
N LEU A 125 6.62 24.20 0.04
CA LEU A 125 7.09 22.84 0.32
C LEU A 125 7.52 22.18 -1.00
N HIS A 126 8.80 21.81 -1.10
CA HIS A 126 9.27 20.92 -2.17
C HIS A 126 9.19 19.48 -1.67
N LEU A 127 8.15 18.76 -2.11
CA LEU A 127 8.02 17.33 -1.85
C LEU A 127 8.48 16.58 -3.09
N LYS A 128 9.50 15.72 -2.95
CA LYS A 128 9.83 14.73 -3.97
C LYS A 128 8.88 13.56 -3.80
N GLN A 129 8.00 13.39 -4.78
CA GLN A 129 7.06 12.29 -4.86
C GLN A 129 7.82 10.96 -4.99
N LEU A 130 7.62 10.07 -4.01
CA LEU A 130 7.91 8.64 -4.11
C LEU A 130 6.57 7.93 -3.93
N ASP A 131 5.87 7.78 -5.05
CA ASP A 131 4.86 6.77 -5.37
C ASP A 131 3.67 6.48 -4.42
N SER A 132 3.39 7.31 -3.41
CA SER A 132 2.09 7.23 -2.72
C SER A 132 1.66 8.57 -2.10
N CYS A 133 0.37 8.86 -2.27
CA CYS A 133 -0.23 10.19 -2.18
C CYS A 133 -0.07 10.87 -0.80
N ILE A 134 0.32 12.15 -0.81
CA ILE A 134 0.20 13.07 0.35
C ILE A 134 -0.89 14.08 -0.01
N ILE A 135 -2.00 14.09 0.73
CA ILE A 135 -2.99 15.17 0.65
C ILE A 135 -2.61 16.20 1.72
N ILE A 136 -2.16 17.38 1.28
CA ILE A 136 -2.01 18.55 2.15
C ILE A 136 -3.23 19.44 1.91
N GLN A 137 -4.07 19.61 2.93
CA GLN A 137 -5.01 20.74 2.94
C GLN A 137 -4.21 21.99 3.28
N GLU A 138 -4.33 23.03 2.46
CA GLU A 138 -3.70 24.33 2.70
C GLU A 138 -4.16 24.88 4.06
N SER A 139 -3.21 25.09 4.96
CA SER A 139 -3.45 25.78 6.23
C SER A 139 -3.21 27.27 6.02
N PHE A 140 -4.27 28.05 5.80
CA PHE A 140 -4.19 29.51 5.90
C PHE A 140 -4.16 29.88 7.38
N PHE A 141 -3.07 30.51 7.84
CA PHE A 141 -2.98 31.03 9.21
C PHE A 141 -3.23 32.53 9.17
N THR A 142 -4.29 32.99 9.82
CA THR A 142 -4.53 34.42 10.07
C THR A 142 -4.08 34.73 11.49
N ILE A 143 -3.19 35.71 11.65
CA ILE A 143 -2.77 36.18 12.97
C ILE A 143 -3.73 37.32 13.36
N PRO A 144 -4.55 37.19 14.42
CA PRO A 144 -5.32 38.32 14.90
C PRO A 144 -4.39 39.34 15.57
N TYR A 145 -4.60 40.61 15.26
CA TYR A 145 -3.97 41.73 15.96
C TYR A 145 -4.49 41.77 17.42
N PHE A 146 -3.58 41.96 18.38
CA PHE A 146 -3.89 42.42 19.73
C PHE A 146 -3.68 43.94 19.80
#